data_AF-A0A519KXF9-F1
#
_entry.id   AF-A0A519KXF9-F1
#
_cell.length_a   1.000
_cell.length_b   1.000
_cell.length_c   1.000
_cell.angle_alpha   90.00
_cell.angle_beta   90.00
_cell.angle_gamma   90.00
#
_symmetry.space_group_name_H-M   'P 1'
#
loop_
_entity.id
_entity.type
_entity.pdbx_description
1 polymer ?
#
loop_
_entity_poly.entity_id
_entity_poly.type
_entity_poly.pdbx_seq_one_letter_code
_entity_poly.pdbx_strand_id
1 'polypeptide(L)'
;MTVITHNRRKSRLSKIIDEAGGVSIGTALIQAQANLEALKPRSLVEVGERIVELGAIVPPTAPEQEMAVLGSAYRAANAIIDSAGPFDMDDIRVVALGLCDLIDAATPERPFDWRVLPVYAQSLQLLLALPEDADARARVRQGLDLMVHRKLGLP
;
A
#
# COMPACT_ATOMS: atom_id res chain seq x y z
N MET A 1 -39.14 -16.47 60.67
CA MET A 1 -37.95 -16.51 59.78
C MET A 1 -38.38 -16.03 58.41
N THR A 2 -37.86 -14.89 57.96
CA THR A 2 -38.25 -14.29 56.67
C THR A 2 -37.25 -14.76 55.61
N VAL A 3 -37.71 -15.60 54.68
CA VAL A 3 -36.90 -16.08 53.56
C VAL A 3 -36.87 -14.97 52.49
N ILE A 4 -35.72 -14.32 52.32
CA ILE A 4 -35.51 -13.31 51.28
C ILE A 4 -35.08 -14.03 50.00
N THR A 5 -35.97 -14.12 49.03
CA THR A 5 -35.69 -14.70 47.71
C THR A 5 -35.19 -13.62 46.75
N HIS A 6 -33.88 -13.57 46.49
CA HIS A 6 -33.31 -12.67 45.48
C HIS A 6 -33.63 -13.18 44.06
N ASN A 7 -34.62 -12.57 43.40
CA ASN A 7 -34.89 -12.83 41.99
C ASN A 7 -33.87 -12.07 41.12
N ARG A 8 -32.76 -12.72 40.76
CA ARG A 8 -31.77 -12.16 39.82
C ARG A 8 -32.39 -12.10 38.42
N ARG A 9 -32.92 -10.94 38.03
CA ARG A 9 -33.30 -10.70 36.63
C ARG A 9 -32.08 -10.90 35.74
N LYS A 10 -32.14 -11.87 34.83
CA LYS A 10 -31.11 -12.03 33.78
C LYS A 10 -30.95 -10.70 33.03
N SER A 11 -29.71 -10.25 32.92
CA SER A 11 -29.34 -9.04 32.18
C SER A 11 -29.82 -9.13 30.74
N ARG A 12 -30.25 -8.00 30.16
CA ARG A 12 -30.59 -7.90 28.72
C ARG A 12 -29.44 -8.37 27.85
N LEU A 13 -28.19 -8.10 28.23
CA LEU A 13 -27.00 -8.53 27.50
C LEU A 13 -26.90 -10.06 27.40
N SER A 14 -27.24 -10.77 28.49
CA SER A 14 -27.23 -12.24 28.52
C SER A 14 -28.34 -12.88 27.69
N LYS A 15 -29.39 -12.14 27.33
CA LYS A 15 -30.42 -12.63 26.41
C LYS A 15 -30.02 -12.44 24.95
N ILE A 16 -29.37 -11.30 24.65
CA ILE A 16 -28.92 -10.94 23.31
C ILE A 16 -27.84 -11.90 22.78
N ILE A 17 -26.98 -12.44 23.66
CA ILE A 17 -25.98 -13.45 23.27
C ILE A 17 -26.62 -14.74 22.74
N ASP A 18 -27.81 -15.09 23.24
CA ASP A 18 -28.56 -16.30 22.88
C ASP A 18 -29.59 -16.05 21.76
N GLU A 19 -29.71 -14.80 21.26
CA GLU A 19 -30.64 -14.44 20.19
C GLU A 19 -30.09 -14.87 18.81
N ALA A 20 -30.93 -15.53 18.01
CA ALA A 20 -30.61 -15.88 16.65
C ALA A 20 -30.48 -14.60 15.79
N GLY A 21 -29.31 -14.40 15.18
CA GLY A 21 -28.99 -13.19 14.42
C GLY A 21 -27.50 -12.98 14.14
N GLY A 22 -26.63 -13.73 14.82
CA GLY A 22 -25.19 -13.76 14.51
C GLY A 22 -24.89 -14.44 13.18
N VAL A 23 -23.88 -13.95 12.48
CA VAL A 23 -23.32 -14.56 11.27
C VAL A 23 -22.13 -15.45 11.69
N SER A 24 -22.00 -16.63 11.07
CA SER A 24 -20.84 -17.49 11.35
C SER A 24 -19.54 -16.78 10.93
N ILE A 25 -18.43 -17.04 11.63
CA ILE A 25 -17.12 -16.45 11.29
C ILE A 25 -16.78 -16.73 9.81
N GLY A 26 -17.02 -17.96 9.34
CA GLY A 26 -16.78 -18.32 7.93
C GLY A 26 -17.61 -17.48 6.95
N THR A 27 -18.90 -17.30 7.23
CA THR A 27 -19.77 -16.44 6.41
C THR A 27 -19.33 -14.98 6.46
N ALA A 28 -18.91 -14.48 7.62
CA ALA A 28 -18.41 -13.11 7.77
C ALA A 28 -17.12 -12.89 6.98
N LEU A 29 -16.18 -13.85 7.00
CA LEU A 29 -14.95 -13.79 6.21
C LEU A 29 -15.22 -13.83 4.70
N ILE A 30 -16.12 -14.71 4.25
CA ILE A 30 -16.53 -14.77 2.83
C ILE A 30 -17.13 -13.45 2.38
N GLN A 31 -18.02 -12.85 3.18
CA GLN A 31 -18.62 -11.56 2.85
C GLN A 31 -17.58 -10.44 2.84
N ALA A 32 -16.64 -10.44 3.80
CA ALA A 32 -15.56 -9.46 3.85
C ALA A 32 -14.67 -9.55 2.60
N GLN A 33 -14.28 -10.76 2.18
CA GLN A 33 -13.50 -10.94 0.96
C GLN A 33 -14.27 -10.45 -0.27
N ALA A 34 -15.54 -10.82 -0.41
CA ALA A 34 -16.37 -10.36 -1.53
C ALA A 34 -16.48 -8.83 -1.60
N ASN A 35 -16.57 -8.16 -0.43
CA ASN A 35 -16.59 -6.71 -0.36
C ASN A 35 -15.24 -6.09 -0.78
N LEU A 36 -14.11 -6.71 -0.42
CA LEU A 36 -12.78 -6.27 -0.85
C LEU A 36 -12.58 -6.46 -2.36
N GLU A 37 -12.94 -7.62 -2.90
CA GLU A 37 -12.87 -7.89 -4.35
C GLU A 37 -13.68 -6.88 -5.15
N ALA A 38 -14.86 -6.48 -4.66
CA ALA A 38 -15.68 -5.47 -5.32
C ALA A 38 -15.02 -4.08 -5.38
N LEU A 39 -14.08 -3.77 -4.48
CA LEU A 39 -13.36 -2.51 -4.43
C LEU A 39 -12.04 -2.54 -5.24
N LYS A 40 -11.52 -3.72 -5.58
CA LYS A 40 -10.26 -3.89 -6.31
C LYS A 40 -10.18 -3.09 -7.62
N PRO A 41 -11.21 -3.03 -8.49
CA PRO A 41 -11.16 -2.21 -9.71
C PRO A 41 -10.99 -0.71 -9.43
N ARG A 42 -11.63 -0.20 -8.36
CA ARG A 42 -11.49 1.21 -7.95
C ARG A 42 -10.09 1.49 -7.42
N SER A 43 -9.52 0.55 -6.66
CA SER A 43 -8.14 0.65 -6.20
C SER A 43 -7.15 0.67 -7.36
N LEU A 44 -7.34 -0.15 -8.40
CA LEU A 44 -6.48 -0.12 -9.60
C LEU A 44 -6.45 1.26 -10.27
N VAL A 45 -7.61 1.92 -10.38
CA VAL A 45 -7.70 3.29 -10.91
C VAL A 45 -6.95 4.26 -10.01
N GLU A 46 -7.18 4.20 -8.70
CA GLU A 46 -6.49 5.02 -7.70
C GLU A 46 -4.96 4.87 -7.80
N VAL A 47 -4.46 3.63 -7.82
CA VAL A 47 -3.02 3.34 -7.99
C VAL A 47 -2.48 3.98 -9.27
N GLY A 48 -3.20 3.85 -10.38
CA GLY A 48 -2.83 4.47 -11.66
C GLY A 48 -2.70 6.00 -11.56
N GLU A 49 -3.66 6.66 -10.91
CA GLU A 49 -3.62 8.12 -10.69
C GLU A 49 -2.42 8.53 -9.81
N ARG A 50 -2.17 7.82 -8.71
CA ARG A 50 -1.04 8.11 -7.81
C ARG A 50 0.32 7.91 -8.52
N ILE A 51 0.42 6.95 -9.44
CA ILE A 51 1.62 6.77 -10.27
C ILE A 51 1.81 7.94 -11.25
N VAL A 52 0.72 8.45 -11.84
CA VAL A 52 0.78 9.65 -12.70
C VAL A 52 1.25 10.87 -11.89
N GLU A 53 0.73 11.05 -10.68
CA GLU A 53 1.18 12.12 -9.77
C GLU A 53 2.67 12.01 -9.44
N LEU A 54 3.14 10.79 -9.13
CA LEU A 54 4.57 10.52 -8.90
C LEU A 54 5.43 10.93 -10.11
N GLY A 55 5.00 10.55 -11.31
CA GLY A 55 5.70 10.88 -12.56
C GLY A 55 5.67 12.36 -12.94
N ALA A 56 4.75 13.14 -12.38
CA ALA A 56 4.62 14.57 -12.62
C ALA A 56 5.50 15.43 -11.69
N ILE A 57 6.14 14.83 -10.68
CA ILE A 57 7.03 15.55 -9.76
C ILE A 57 8.26 16.04 -10.54
N VAL A 58 8.46 17.36 -10.54
CA VAL A 58 9.59 18.01 -11.18
C VAL A 58 10.77 18.09 -10.19
N PRO A 59 12.00 17.77 -10.62
CA PRO A 59 13.18 17.94 -9.79
C PRO A 59 13.33 19.39 -9.27
N PRO A 60 13.86 19.60 -8.07
CA PRO A 60 14.07 20.93 -7.51
C PRO A 60 15.03 21.73 -8.39
N THR A 61 14.74 23.01 -8.59
CA THR A 61 15.63 23.93 -9.32
C THR A 61 16.57 24.70 -8.40
N ALA A 62 16.31 24.65 -7.09
CA ALA A 62 17.13 25.27 -6.05
C ALA A 62 17.29 24.32 -4.84
N PRO A 63 18.45 24.32 -4.14
CA PRO A 63 18.71 23.41 -3.02
C PRO A 63 17.69 23.51 -1.88
N GLU A 64 17.14 24.70 -1.64
CA GLU A 64 16.16 24.95 -0.57
C GLU A 64 14.83 24.20 -0.81
N GLN A 65 14.56 23.82 -2.06
CA GLN A 65 13.35 23.08 -2.45
C GLN A 65 13.54 21.57 -2.29
N GLU A 66 14.77 21.07 -2.24
CA GLU A 66 15.08 19.64 -2.37
C GLU A 66 14.32 18.80 -1.33
N MET A 67 14.37 19.20 -0.06
CA MET A 67 13.67 18.50 1.01
C MET A 67 12.15 18.50 0.83
N ALA A 68 11.57 19.60 0.33
CA ALA A 68 10.14 19.69 0.07
C ALA A 68 9.70 18.79 -1.09
N VAL A 69 10.51 18.74 -2.17
CA VAL A 69 10.24 17.89 -3.34
C VAL A 69 10.44 16.41 -2.98
N LEU A 70 11.47 16.06 -2.21
CA LEU A 70 11.69 14.69 -1.71
C LEU A 70 10.52 14.24 -0.83
N GLY A 71 10.04 15.11 0.07
CA GLY A 71 8.86 14.81 0.88
C GLY A 71 7.60 14.58 0.03
N SER A 72 7.46 15.28 -1.10
CA SER A 72 6.36 15.02 -2.05
C SER A 72 6.50 13.69 -2.77
N ALA A 73 7.72 13.32 -3.20
CA ALA A 73 7.99 12.01 -3.80
C ALA A 73 7.71 10.87 -2.81
N TYR A 74 8.13 11.01 -1.55
CA TYR A 74 7.89 10.03 -0.50
C TYR A 74 6.40 9.86 -0.20
N ARG A 75 5.64 10.97 -0.12
CA ARG A 75 4.18 10.91 0.05
C ARG A 75 3.47 10.24 -1.13
N ALA A 76 3.88 10.55 -2.36
CA ALA A 76 3.32 9.92 -3.55
C ALA A 76 3.58 8.40 -3.57
N ALA A 77 4.79 7.97 -3.21
CA ALA A 77 5.13 6.55 -3.07
C ALA A 77 4.27 5.84 -2.01
N ASN A 78 4.07 6.45 -0.84
CA ASN A 78 3.19 5.89 0.19
C ASN A 78 1.73 5.83 -0.24
N ALA A 79 1.23 6.83 -0.96
CA ALA A 79 -0.14 6.79 -1.47
C ALA A 79 -0.37 5.62 -2.44
N ILE A 80 0.65 5.24 -3.22
CA ILE A 80 0.63 4.03 -4.06
C ILE A 80 0.57 2.77 -3.18
N ILE A 81 1.40 2.68 -2.14
CA ILE A 81 1.42 1.57 -1.18
C ILE A 81 0.05 1.41 -0.49
N ASP A 82 -0.53 2.50 0.01
CA ASP A 82 -1.81 2.51 0.71
C ASP A 82 -2.96 2.06 -0.19
N SER A 83 -2.89 2.43 -1.47
CA SER A 83 -3.90 2.07 -2.46
C SER A 83 -3.78 0.62 -2.94
N ALA A 84 -2.56 0.08 -2.99
CA ALA A 84 -2.24 -1.27 -3.46
C ALA A 84 -2.36 -2.34 -2.35
N GLY A 85 -1.97 -2.01 -1.12
CA GLY A 85 -1.82 -2.97 -0.01
C GLY A 85 -3.04 -3.84 0.30
N PRO A 86 -4.27 -3.29 0.35
CA PRO A 86 -5.46 -4.08 0.70
C PRO A 86 -5.95 -5.08 -0.37
N PHE A 87 -5.35 -5.13 -1.57
CA PHE A 87 -5.93 -5.80 -2.75
C PHE A 87 -4.96 -6.76 -3.47
N ASP A 88 -4.02 -7.36 -2.74
CA ASP A 88 -3.05 -8.36 -3.22
C ASP A 88 -2.14 -7.87 -4.37
N MET A 89 -1.89 -6.56 -4.46
CA MET A 89 -0.99 -5.95 -5.44
C MET A 89 0.45 -5.86 -4.89
N ASP A 90 0.97 -6.98 -4.40
CA ASP A 90 2.24 -7.04 -3.68
C ASP A 90 3.44 -6.58 -4.52
N ASP A 91 3.42 -6.83 -5.83
CA ASP A 91 4.49 -6.43 -6.72
C ASP A 91 4.59 -4.91 -6.87
N ILE A 92 3.44 -4.23 -6.99
CA ILE A 92 3.35 -2.76 -6.98
C ILE A 92 3.84 -2.20 -5.65
N ARG A 93 3.39 -2.81 -4.53
CA ARG A 93 3.77 -2.40 -3.18
C ARG A 93 5.29 -2.51 -2.97
N VAL A 94 5.89 -3.64 -3.33
CA VAL A 94 7.33 -3.88 -3.18
C VAL A 94 8.14 -2.88 -3.99
N VAL A 95 7.72 -2.59 -5.23
CA VAL A 95 8.40 -1.57 -6.03
C VAL A 95 8.27 -0.19 -5.40
N ALA A 96 7.07 0.23 -5.00
CA ALA A 96 6.88 1.54 -4.37
C ALA A 96 7.69 1.68 -3.07
N LEU A 97 7.81 0.60 -2.28
CA LEU A 97 8.65 0.58 -1.08
C LEU A 97 10.13 0.81 -1.39
N GLY A 98 10.66 0.19 -2.45
CA GLY A 98 12.05 0.40 -2.85
C GLY A 98 12.35 1.86 -3.24
N LEU A 99 11.36 2.62 -3.70
CA LEU A 99 11.52 4.07 -3.91
C LEU A 99 11.63 4.82 -2.57
N CYS A 100 10.83 4.46 -1.57
CA CYS A 100 10.95 5.01 -0.22
C CYS A 100 12.37 4.75 0.34
N ASP A 101 12.89 3.54 0.20
CA ASP A 101 14.25 3.19 0.64
C ASP A 101 15.32 4.06 -0.05
N LEU A 102 15.16 4.36 -1.34
CA LEU A 102 16.07 5.23 -2.07
C LEU A 102 16.00 6.70 -1.61
N ILE A 103 14.79 7.17 -1.27
CA ILE A 103 14.59 8.53 -0.74
C ILE A 103 15.21 8.63 0.66
N ASP A 104 14.97 7.64 1.53
CA ASP A 104 15.48 7.62 2.90
C ASP A 104 17.00 7.46 2.95
N ALA A 105 17.59 6.82 1.93
CA ALA A 105 19.05 6.69 1.80
C ALA A 105 19.75 7.96 1.27
N ALA A 106 19.00 9.01 0.90
CA ALA A 106 19.60 10.25 0.43
C ALA A 106 20.23 11.03 1.59
N THR A 107 21.51 11.40 1.46
CA THR A 107 22.24 12.21 2.43
C THR A 107 22.97 13.35 1.72
N PRO A 108 23.51 14.37 2.43
CA PRO A 108 24.32 15.41 1.80
C PRO A 108 25.53 14.87 1.02
N GLU A 109 26.13 13.78 1.47
CA GLU A 109 27.27 13.11 0.81
C GLU A 109 26.83 12.24 -0.37
N ARG A 110 25.54 11.88 -0.40
CA ARG A 110 24.94 11.05 -1.43
C ARG A 110 23.56 11.60 -1.82
N PRO A 111 23.53 12.64 -2.66
CA PRO A 111 22.28 13.29 -3.04
C PRO A 111 21.38 12.34 -3.82
N PHE A 112 20.08 12.59 -3.74
CA PHE A 112 19.08 11.79 -4.45
C PHE A 112 19.21 11.97 -5.97
N ASP A 113 19.21 10.85 -6.71
CA ASP A 113 19.24 10.90 -8.17
C ASP A 113 17.82 11.03 -8.74
N TRP A 114 17.43 12.26 -9.05
CA TRP A 114 16.11 12.60 -9.58
C TRP A 114 15.71 11.88 -10.87
N ARG A 115 16.68 11.33 -11.63
CA ARG A 115 16.37 10.51 -12.83
C ARG A 115 15.70 9.19 -12.50
N VAL A 116 15.79 8.75 -11.24
CA VAL A 116 15.15 7.51 -10.76
C VAL A 116 13.63 7.65 -10.71
N LEU A 117 13.12 8.84 -10.37
CA LEU A 117 11.68 9.07 -10.19
C LEU A 117 10.84 8.74 -11.44
N PRO A 118 11.16 9.24 -12.66
CA PRO A 118 10.43 8.87 -13.87
C PRO A 118 10.59 7.39 -14.23
N VAL A 119 11.74 6.77 -13.92
CA VAL A 119 11.95 5.32 -14.14
C VAL A 119 11.00 4.50 -13.27
N TYR A 120 10.82 4.88 -12.00
CA TYR A 120 9.86 4.23 -11.12
C TYR A 120 8.42 4.42 -11.60
N ALA A 121 8.04 5.64 -11.97
CA ALA A 121 6.70 5.91 -12.48
C ALA A 121 6.39 5.07 -13.74
N GLN A 122 7.32 5.02 -14.70
CA GLN A 122 7.17 4.20 -15.91
C GLN A 122 7.14 2.70 -15.62
N SER A 123 7.96 2.24 -14.68
CA SER A 123 8.00 0.81 -14.31
C SER A 123 6.73 0.37 -13.60
N LEU A 124 6.18 1.22 -12.72
CA LEU A 124 4.89 0.98 -12.06
C LEU A 124 3.73 0.98 -13.06
N GLN A 125 3.73 1.91 -14.03
CA GLN A 125 2.77 1.89 -15.14
C GLN A 125 2.86 0.60 -15.97
N LEU A 126 4.08 0.14 -16.25
CA LEU A 126 4.30 -1.12 -16.96
C LEU A 126 3.78 -2.31 -16.15
N LEU A 127 4.00 -2.34 -14.83
CA LEU A 127 3.47 -3.41 -13.97
C LEU A 127 1.94 -3.45 -13.91
N LEU A 128 1.26 -2.30 -14.04
CA LEU A 128 -0.20 -2.24 -14.17
C LEU A 128 -0.70 -2.69 -15.55
N ALA A 129 0.06 -2.41 -16.61
CA ALA A 129 -0.33 -2.74 -17.98
C ALA A 129 -0.05 -4.21 -18.34
N LEU A 130 0.94 -4.82 -17.69
CA LEU A 130 1.25 -6.23 -17.85
C LEU A 130 0.11 -7.07 -17.26
N PRO A 131 -0.28 -8.17 -17.92
CA PRO A 131 -1.14 -9.16 -17.28
C PRO A 131 -0.47 -9.69 -16.01
N GLU A 132 -1.22 -10.35 -15.14
CA GLU A 132 -0.68 -11.07 -13.97
C GLU A 132 0.25 -12.26 -14.33
N ASP A 133 0.90 -12.21 -15.50
CA ASP A 133 2.02 -13.06 -15.87
C ASP A 133 3.21 -12.77 -14.95
N ALA A 134 3.52 -13.78 -14.13
CA ALA A 134 4.58 -13.73 -13.14
C ALA A 134 5.95 -13.45 -13.75
N ASP A 135 6.25 -13.91 -14.96
CA ASP A 135 7.60 -13.86 -15.53
C ASP A 135 7.96 -12.46 -16.06
N ALA A 136 6.99 -11.77 -16.66
CA ALA A 136 7.20 -10.40 -17.13
C ALA A 136 7.31 -9.43 -15.96
N ARG A 137 6.38 -9.53 -14.99
CA ARG A 137 6.38 -8.70 -13.78
C ARG A 137 7.62 -8.94 -12.91
N ALA A 138 8.06 -10.20 -12.76
CA ALA A 138 9.27 -10.53 -12.03
C ALA A 138 10.53 -9.93 -12.67
N ARG A 139 10.63 -9.91 -14.01
CA ARG A 139 11.77 -9.30 -14.72
C ARG A 139 11.84 -7.79 -14.52
N VAL A 140 10.71 -7.09 -14.58
CA VAL A 140 10.65 -5.64 -14.28
C VAL A 140 11.12 -5.38 -12.85
N ARG A 141 10.61 -6.15 -11.89
CA ARG A 141 11.02 -6.04 -10.48
C ARG A 141 12.51 -6.30 -10.30
N GLN A 142 13.05 -7.36 -10.90
CA GLN A 142 14.48 -7.69 -10.80
C GLN A 142 15.36 -6.57 -11.38
N GLY A 143 14.95 -5.96 -12.49
CA GLY A 143 15.69 -4.83 -13.07
C GLY A 143 15.74 -3.61 -12.13
N LEU A 144 14.61 -3.30 -11.47
CA LEU A 144 14.54 -2.23 -10.48
C LEU A 144 15.36 -2.54 -9.23
N ASP A 145 15.28 -3.78 -8.74
CA ASP A 145 16.02 -4.23 -7.56
C ASP A 145 17.54 -4.11 -7.79
N LEU A 146 18.04 -4.56 -8.95
CA LEU A 146 19.44 -4.36 -9.34
C LEU A 146 19.84 -2.89 -9.41
N MET A 147 18.93 -2.02 -9.88
CA MET A 147 19.18 -0.57 -9.89
C MET A 147 19.25 0.00 -8.46
N VAL A 148 18.36 -0.42 -7.56
CA VAL A 148 18.35 -0.03 -6.15
C VAL A 148 19.63 -0.51 -5.47
N HIS A 149 20.01 -1.77 -5.61
CA HIS A 149 21.24 -2.33 -5.03
C HIS A 149 22.48 -1.55 -5.50
N ARG A 150 22.60 -1.33 -6.81
CA ARG A 150 23.69 -0.52 -7.39
C ARG A 150 23.66 0.93 -6.89
N LYS A 151 22.44 1.47 -6.71
CA LYS A 151 22.08 2.67 -5.96
C LYS A 151 22.78 2.73 -4.62
N LEU A 152 22.27 1.89 -3.74
CA LEU A 152 22.53 1.81 -2.33
C LEU A 152 23.95 1.35 -1.98
N GLY A 153 24.69 0.80 -2.95
CA GLY A 153 26.00 0.19 -2.69
C GLY A 153 25.85 -1.09 -1.88
N LEU A 154 24.66 -1.70 -1.91
CA LEU A 154 24.36 -2.98 -1.29
C LEU A 154 24.83 -4.10 -2.24
N PRO A 155 25.38 -5.20 -1.70
CA PRO A 155 25.78 -6.36 -2.50
C PRO A 155 24.60 -6.99 -3.24
#